data_AF-A0A1U7DMQ2-F1
#
_entry.id   AF-A0A1U7DMQ2-F1
#
_cell.length_a   1.000
_cell.length_b   1.000
_cell.length_c   1.000
_cell.angle_alpha   90.00
_cell.angle_beta   90.00
_cell.angle_gamma   90.00
#
_symmetry.space_group_name_H-M   'P 1'
#
loop_
_entity.id
_entity.type
_entity.pdbx_description
1 polymer ?
#
loop_
_entity_poly.entity_id
_entity_poly.type
_entity_poly.pdbx_seq_one_letter_code
_entity_poly.pdbx_strand_id
1 'polypeptide(L)'
;MGGDISGDGGGPIPREGHDYALWEKRIDALMVLCGEKGLMTVDGLRRVLEDMGPESFETMGYYERWIASVNQNLLEGGVYTTEELGTRMEAVARRGASYGEAAGG
;
A
#
# COMPACT_ATOMS: atom_id res chain seq x y z
N MET A 1 10.91 17.29 2.75
CA MET A 1 11.54 17.79 1.50
C MET A 1 11.03 16.84 0.44
N GLY A 2 9.99 17.24 -0.29
CA GLY A 2 9.24 16.37 -1.19
C GLY A 2 10.08 15.91 -2.38
N GLY A 3 9.80 14.71 -2.88
CA GLY A 3 10.49 14.10 -4.01
C GLY A 3 10.37 14.96 -5.27
N ASP A 4 11.44 15.68 -5.59
CA ASP A 4 11.59 16.43 -6.83
C ASP A 4 12.28 15.55 -7.88
N ILE A 5 11.50 14.67 -8.53
CA ILE A 5 11.89 14.06 -9.81
C ILE A 5 11.45 15.02 -10.92
N SER A 6 12.14 16.14 -11.03
CA SER A 6 12.00 17.08 -12.14
C SER A 6 13.37 17.33 -12.75
N GLY A 7 14.00 16.35 -13.40
CA GLY A 7 15.26 16.69 -14.08
C GLY A 7 16.08 15.61 -14.75
N ASP A 8 16.01 14.34 -14.36
CA ASP A 8 16.80 13.32 -15.05
C ASP A 8 16.04 12.83 -16.28
N GLY A 9 16.69 12.82 -17.44
CA GLY A 9 16.09 12.69 -18.77
C GLY A 9 15.41 11.34 -19.00
N GLY A 10 14.24 11.17 -18.38
CA GLY A 10 13.45 9.96 -18.33
C GLY A 10 13.34 9.36 -19.71
N GLY A 11 13.84 8.13 -19.84
CA GLY A 11 13.77 7.36 -21.07
C GLY A 11 12.32 7.23 -21.57
N PRO A 12 12.13 6.63 -22.74
CA PRO A 12 10.81 6.50 -23.36
C PRO A 12 9.76 6.00 -22.36
N ILE A 13 8.72 6.81 -22.12
CA ILE A 13 7.65 6.48 -21.18
C ILE A 13 6.84 5.32 -21.78
N PRO A 14 6.78 4.15 -21.12
CA PRO A 14 5.88 3.08 -21.55
C PRO A 14 4.43 3.60 -21.51
N ARG A 15 3.72 3.48 -22.63
CA ARG A 15 2.30 3.92 -22.75
C ARG A 15 1.32 2.75 -22.76
N GLU A 16 1.83 1.54 -22.65
CA GLU A 16 1.01 0.34 -22.54
C GLU A 16 0.25 0.39 -21.21
N GLY A 17 -1.00 -0.08 -21.22
CA GLY A 17 -1.81 -0.14 -20.00
C GLY A 17 -1.21 -1.14 -19.00
N HIS A 18 -1.22 -0.79 -17.72
CA HIS A 18 -0.84 -1.70 -16.64
C HIS A 18 -1.97 -2.72 -16.42
N ASP A 19 -1.65 -4.02 -16.55
CA ASP A 19 -2.60 -5.08 -16.21
C ASP A 19 -2.63 -5.27 -14.68
N TYR A 20 -3.58 -4.59 -14.04
CA TYR A 20 -3.70 -4.60 -12.59
C TYR A 20 -4.08 -5.98 -12.05
N ALA A 21 -3.22 -6.53 -11.21
CA ALA A 21 -3.52 -7.70 -10.41
C ALA A 21 -4.68 -7.40 -9.43
N LEU A 22 -5.42 -8.44 -9.04
CA LEU A 22 -6.58 -8.28 -8.16
C LEU A 22 -6.22 -7.65 -6.81
N TRP A 23 -5.03 -7.91 -6.28
CA TRP A 23 -4.58 -7.33 -5.02
C TRP A 23 -4.32 -5.82 -5.13
N GLU A 24 -3.82 -5.34 -6.27
CA GLU A 24 -3.63 -3.90 -6.53
C GLU A 24 -4.99 -3.17 -6.54
N LYS A 25 -5.99 -3.77 -7.19
CA LYS A 25 -7.37 -3.25 -7.18
C LYS A 25 -7.97 -3.22 -5.78
N ARG A 26 -7.64 -4.20 -4.92
CA ARG A 26 -8.09 -4.21 -3.53
C ARG A 26 -7.43 -3.13 -2.69
N ILE A 27 -6.16 -2.80 -2.95
CA ILE A 27 -5.48 -1.68 -2.26
C ILE A 27 -6.11 -0.36 -2.65
N ASP A 28 -6.41 -0.15 -3.93
CA ASP A 28 -7.11 1.04 -4.41
C ASP A 28 -8.48 1.20 -3.72
N ALA A 29 -9.28 0.12 -3.70
CA ALA A 29 -10.56 0.10 -3.00
C ALA A 29 -10.41 0.37 -1.48
N LEU A 30 -9.36 -0.17 -0.84
CA LEU A 30 -9.10 0.07 0.57
C LEU A 30 -8.79 1.54 0.85
N MET A 31 -8.00 2.19 -0.01
CA MET A 31 -7.73 3.63 0.12
C MET A 31 -9.01 4.46 0.06
N VAL A 32 -9.90 4.16 -0.90
CA VAL A 32 -11.19 4.84 -1.02
C VAL A 32 -12.02 4.65 0.24
N LEU A 33 -12.17 3.40 0.69
CA LEU A 33 -12.98 3.08 1.87
C LEU A 33 -12.43 3.69 3.16
N CYS A 34 -11.10 3.70 3.35
CA CYS A 34 -10.47 4.32 4.50
C CYS A 34 -10.64 5.85 4.48
N GLY A 35 -10.58 6.47 3.29
CA GLY A 35 -10.88 7.90 3.11
C GLY A 35 -12.34 8.23 3.41
N GLU A 36 -13.30 7.49 2.83
CA GLU A 36 -14.74 7.70 3.05
C GLU A 36 -15.15 7.50 4.51
N LYS A 37 -14.50 6.57 5.22
CA LYS A 37 -14.75 6.31 6.65
C LYS A 37 -14.01 7.28 7.58
N GLY A 38 -13.20 8.19 7.05
CA GLY A 38 -12.40 9.12 7.85
C GLY A 38 -11.30 8.45 8.67
N LEU A 39 -10.85 7.25 8.27
CA LEU A 39 -9.77 6.51 8.93
C LEU A 39 -8.38 7.01 8.51
N MET A 40 -8.28 7.66 7.35
CA MET A 40 -7.07 8.28 6.85
C MET A 40 -7.39 9.44 5.92
N THR A 41 -6.41 10.32 5.68
CA THR A 41 -6.50 11.38 4.68
C THR A 41 -5.48 11.15 3.57
N VAL A 42 -5.68 11.81 2.42
CA VAL A 42 -4.68 11.84 1.35
C VAL A 42 -3.36 12.45 1.82
N ASP A 43 -3.41 13.44 2.71
CA ASP A 43 -2.21 14.05 3.29
C ASP A 43 -1.50 13.09 4.23
N GLY A 44 -2.24 12.30 5.03
CA GLY A 44 -1.67 11.23 5.87
C GLY A 44 -0.99 10.14 5.06
N LEU A 45 -1.59 9.76 3.91
CA LEU A 45 -0.96 8.84 2.95
C LEU A 45 0.37 9.40 2.44
N ARG A 46 0.38 10.66 1.97
CA ARG A 46 1.56 11.32 1.40
C ARG A 46 2.66 11.49 2.43
N ARG A 47 2.33 11.90 3.65
CA ARG A 47 3.29 12.03 4.75
C ARG A 47 4.10 10.75 4.91
N VAL A 48 3.42 9.61 5.05
CA VAL A 48 4.12 8.34 5.24
C VAL A 48 4.93 7.93 4.01
N LEU A 49 4.42 8.18 2.79
CA LEU A 49 5.19 7.91 1.56
C LEU A 49 6.47 8.73 1.48
N GLU A 50 6.45 9.99 1.89
CA GLU A 50 7.62 10.86 1.94
C GLU A 50 8.59 10.46 3.05
N ASP A 51 8.08 9.86 4.15
CA ASP A 51 8.89 9.37 5.27
C ASP A 51 9.61 8.03 4.99
N MET A 52 9.17 7.25 3.99
CA MET A 52 9.77 5.94 3.64
C MET A 52 11.23 6.00 3.20
N GLY A 53 11.72 7.18 2.79
CA GLY A 53 13.08 7.36 2.30
C GLY A 53 13.31 6.80 0.90
N PRO A 54 14.44 7.13 0.24
CA PRO A 54 14.65 6.84 -1.19
C PRO A 54 14.70 5.35 -1.53
N GLU A 55 15.23 4.50 -0.64
CA GLU A 55 15.38 3.06 -0.88
C GLU A 55 14.04 2.37 -1.16
N SER A 56 12.97 2.78 -0.48
CA SER A 56 11.63 2.23 -0.73
C SER A 56 11.12 2.55 -2.13
N PHE A 57 11.56 3.65 -2.75
CA PHE A 57 11.17 4.01 -4.12
C PHE A 57 11.89 3.16 -5.17
N GLU A 58 13.03 2.56 -4.81
CA GLU A 58 13.82 1.66 -5.65
C GLU A 58 13.43 0.19 -5.49
N THR A 59 13.04 -0.21 -4.28
CA THR A 59 12.82 -1.62 -3.91
C THR A 59 11.36 -2.04 -3.86
N MET A 60 10.43 -1.10 -3.74
CA MET A 60 8.99 -1.40 -3.63
C MET A 60 8.21 -0.92 -4.85
N GLY A 61 7.24 -1.74 -5.26
CA GLY A 61 6.24 -1.37 -6.24
C GLY A 61 5.36 -0.21 -5.78
N TYR A 62 4.63 0.38 -6.73
CA TYR A 62 3.71 1.49 -6.45
C TYR A 62 2.66 1.13 -5.39
N TYR A 63 1.94 0.02 -5.60
CA TYR A 63 0.90 -0.43 -4.67
C TYR A 63 1.46 -0.98 -3.36
N GLU A 64 2.69 -1.47 -3.34
CA GLU A 64 3.36 -1.93 -2.11
C GLU A 64 3.61 -0.75 -1.15
N ARG A 65 4.07 0.38 -1.69
CA ARG A 65 4.23 1.61 -0.89
C ARG A 65 2.89 2.13 -0.40
N TRP A 66 1.85 2.05 -1.22
CA TRP A 66 0.51 2.47 -0.81
C TRP A 66 -0.03 1.63 0.35
N ILE A 67 0.01 0.30 0.28
CA ILE A 67 -0.49 -0.52 1.37
C ILE A 67 0.34 -0.38 2.65
N ALA A 68 1.66 -0.18 2.53
CA ALA A 68 2.50 0.12 3.68
C ALA A 68 2.10 1.46 4.34
N SER A 69 1.81 2.49 3.52
CA SER A 69 1.36 3.79 4.01
C SER A 69 -0.04 3.75 4.65
N VAL A 70 -0.99 3.03 4.03
CA VAL A 70 -2.32 2.77 4.61
C VAL A 70 -2.18 2.06 5.95
N ASN A 71 -1.37 0.99 6.02
CA ASN A 71 -1.16 0.24 7.25
C ASN A 71 -0.60 1.12 8.38
N GLN A 72 0.39 1.96 8.08
CA GLN A 72 0.97 2.89 9.05
C GLN A 72 -0.08 3.87 9.59
N ASN A 73 -0.91 4.45 8.72
CA ASN A 73 -1.97 5.37 9.13
C ASN A 73 -3.03 4.69 10.01
N LEU A 74 -3.42 3.45 9.69
CA LEU A 74 -4.41 2.70 10.48
C LEU A 74 -3.87 2.28 11.86
N LEU A 75 -2.58 1.95 11.96
CA LEU A 75 -1.89 1.69 13.23
C LEU A 75 -1.81 2.95 14.08
N GLU A 76 -1.36 4.07 13.51
CA GLU A 76 -1.28 5.37 14.21
C GLU A 76 -2.67 5.87 14.66
N GLY A 77 -3.70 5.61 13.84
CA GLY A 77 -5.09 5.90 14.15
C GLY A 77 -5.73 4.95 15.17
N GLY A 78 -5.02 3.88 15.59
CA GLY A 78 -5.51 2.90 16.56
C GLY A 78 -6.66 2.03 16.05
N VAL A 79 -6.79 1.85 14.73
CA VAL A 79 -7.84 1.00 14.12
C VAL A 79 -7.60 -0.48 14.43
N TYR A 80 -6.33 -0.86 14.52
CA TYR A 80 -5.87 -2.15 15.02
C TYR A 80 -4.46 -2.01 15.57
N THR A 81 -3.99 -3.00 16.33
CA THR A 81 -2.60 -3.05 16.81
C THR A 81 -1.70 -3.92 15.93
N THR A 82 -0.39 -3.83 16.15
CA THR A 82 0.60 -4.72 15.51
C THR A 82 0.35 -6.19 15.83
N GLU A 83 -0.10 -6.50 17.04
CA GLU A 83 -0.40 -7.87 17.48
C GLU A 83 -1.64 -8.42 16.78
N GLU A 84 -2.69 -7.60 16.64
CA GLU A 84 -3.91 -7.98 15.93
C GLU A 84 -3.63 -8.22 14.43
N LEU A 85 -2.83 -7.34 13.82
CA LEU A 85 -2.40 -7.49 12.44
C LEU A 85 -1.60 -8.79 12.26
N GLY A 86 -0.59 -9.04 13.10
CA GLY A 86 0.22 -10.26 13.04
C GLY A 86 -0.63 -11.52 13.19
N THR A 87 -1.53 -11.54 14.18
CA THR A 87 -2.46 -12.66 14.40
C THR A 87 -3.34 -12.90 13.15
N ARG A 88 -3.81 -11.82 12.51
CA ARG A 88 -4.61 -11.93 11.29
C ARG A 88 -3.79 -12.43 10.11
N MET A 89 -2.56 -11.95 9.95
CA MET A 89 -1.64 -12.40 8.89
C MET A 89 -1.34 -13.89 9.01
N GLU A 90 -1.07 -14.39 10.21
CA GLU A 90 -0.88 -15.83 10.44
C GLU A 90 -2.15 -16.63 10.11
N ALA A 91 -3.33 -16.12 10.48
CA ALA A 91 -4.60 -16.78 10.17
C ALA A 91 -4.89 -16.82 8.66
N VAL A 92 -4.45 -15.81 7.91
CA VAL A 92 -4.54 -15.79 6.44
C VAL A 92 -3.52 -16.75 5.83
N ALA A 93 -2.27 -16.75 6.31
CA ALA A 93 -1.22 -17.65 5.83
C ALA A 93 -1.56 -19.13 6.02
N ARG A 94 -2.28 -19.49 7.09
CA ARG A 94 -2.75 -20.87 7.34
C ARG A 94 -3.77 -21.37 6.31
N ARG A 95 -4.43 -20.48 5.55
CA ARG A 95 -5.43 -20.86 4.54
C ARG A 95 -4.78 -21.34 3.24
N GLY A 96 -3.55 -20.92 2.96
CA GLY A 96 -2.76 -21.40 1.85
C GLY A 96 -1.65 -20.43 1.46
N ALA A 97 -0.74 -20.91 0.62
CA ALA A 97 0.47 -20.19 0.22
C ALA A 97 0.22 -19.22 -0.93
N SER A 98 -0.80 -19.49 -1.75
CA SER A 98 -1.22 -18.59 -2.82
C SER A 98 -2.32 -17.65 -2.35
N TYR A 99 -2.41 -16.49 -3.02
CA TYR A 99 -3.52 -15.57 -2.81
C TYR A 99 -4.89 -16.23 -3.00
N GLY A 100 -5.03 -17.12 -3.99
CA GLY A 100 -6.29 -17.81 -4.27
C GLY A 100 -6.75 -18.70 -3.12
N GLU A 101 -5.82 -19.49 -2.56
CA GLU A 101 -6.09 -20.33 -1.39
C GLU A 101 -6.34 -19.46 -0.14
N ALA A 102 -5.59 -18.37 0.03
CA ALA A 102 -5.72 -17.49 1.19
C ALA A 102 -7.01 -16.63 1.17
N ALA A 103 -7.48 -16.26 -0.02
CA ALA A 103 -8.69 -15.48 -0.23
C ALA A 103 -9.98 -16.33 -0.18
N GLY A 104 -9.86 -17.66 -0.27
CA GLY A 104 -10.96 -18.61 -0.26
C GLY A 104 -11.40 -19.00 1.15
N GLY A 105 -12.43 -18.32 1.65
CA GLY A 105 -13.32 -18.78 2.71
C GLY A 105 -14.72 -18.32 2.38
#